data_AF-B8KFK5-F1
#
_entry.id   AF-B8KFK5-F1
#
_cell.length_a   1.000
_cell.length_b   1.000
_cell.length_c   1.000
_cell.angle_alpha   90.00
_cell.angle_beta   90.00
_cell.angle_gamma   90.00
#
_symmetry.space_group_name_H-M   'P 1'
#
loop_
_entity.id
_entity.type
_entity.pdbx_description
1 polymer ?
#
loop_
_entity_poly.entity_id
_entity_poly.type
_entity_poly.pdbx_seq_one_letter_code
_entity_poly.pdbx_strand_id
1 'polypeptide(L)'
;MRLLTSTPPLAWTAAAWCTAALAGVAVPVLFMLVLLATSTPLALASGPIFTLGLMGVGIISAATAGHFWIGVVLALVNAACLIVLAHSLGMPALSHPASTALAMVIASGSFAARGALFAKTLSHRGWLMALFVVAGEASVLLLASVFPGALPDWFLALLPAQWASIAIQTALTGTGTAAAMSVLIALAGTAATTLLAARLWLHRWPYLLMFTAWLGLSALVYFWTAPTAPGADLAFNASAAAQAPPIVMALH
;
A
#
# COMPACT_ATOMS: atom_id res chain seq x y z
N MET A 1 20.88 30.20 25.96
CA MET A 1 19.60 29.75 25.41
C MET A 1 19.29 30.57 24.17
N ARG A 2 19.33 29.96 22.98
CA ARG A 2 18.96 30.60 21.71
C ARG A 2 17.73 29.86 21.19
N LEU A 3 16.55 30.43 21.42
CA LEU A 3 15.32 30.04 20.73
C LEU A 3 15.49 30.46 19.26
N LEU A 4 16.10 29.60 18.46
CA LEU A 4 15.96 29.66 17.01
C LEU A 4 14.61 29.02 16.67
N THR A 5 13.53 29.78 16.83
CA THR A 5 12.25 29.47 16.21
C THR A 5 12.38 29.73 14.72
N SER A 6 13.06 28.83 14.00
CA SER A 6 12.99 28.79 12.55
C SER A 6 11.59 28.31 12.17
N THR A 7 10.66 29.26 12.01
CA THR A 7 9.39 28.98 11.35
C THR A 7 9.70 28.47 9.94
N PRO A 8 9.17 27.32 9.53
CA PRO A 8 9.39 26.85 8.17
C PRO A 8 8.80 27.88 7.19
N PRO A 9 9.50 28.17 6.08
CA PRO A 9 8.97 29.09 5.08
C PRO A 9 7.66 28.54 4.53
N LEU A 10 6.64 29.41 4.39
CA LEU A 10 5.29 29.07 3.93
C LEU A 10 5.29 28.27 2.60
N ALA A 11 6.29 28.49 1.74
CA ALA A 11 6.45 27.77 0.49
C ALA A 11 6.73 26.26 0.68
N TRP A 12 7.40 25.86 1.77
CA TRP A 12 7.74 24.47 2.03
C TRP A 12 6.55 23.66 2.52
N THR A 13 5.69 24.27 3.33
CA THR A 13 4.45 23.63 3.76
C THR A 13 3.47 23.50 2.60
N ALA A 14 3.33 24.53 1.75
CA ALA A 14 2.53 24.46 0.54
C ALA A 14 3.02 23.36 -0.41
N ALA A 15 4.33 23.29 -0.68
CA ALA A 15 4.92 22.25 -1.52
C ALA A 15 4.64 20.85 -0.98
N ALA A 16 4.79 20.63 0.32
CA ALA A 16 4.54 19.34 0.94
C ALA A 16 3.08 18.88 0.77
N TRP A 17 2.10 19.78 0.98
CA TRP A 17 0.69 19.47 0.74
C TRP A 17 0.37 19.24 -0.73
N CYS A 18 0.96 20.02 -1.65
CA CYS A 18 0.86 19.77 -3.08
C CYS A 18 1.42 18.39 -3.44
N THR A 19 2.56 17.98 -2.87
CA THR A 19 3.12 16.64 -3.13
C THR A 19 2.23 15.53 -2.59
N ALA A 20 1.60 15.71 -1.42
CA ALA A 20 0.64 14.74 -0.89
C ALA A 20 -0.57 14.58 -1.82
N ALA A 21 -1.11 15.70 -2.34
CA ALA A 21 -2.22 15.68 -3.28
C ALA A 21 -1.83 15.03 -4.62
N LEU A 22 -0.66 15.37 -5.16
CA LEU A 22 -0.19 14.81 -6.43
C LEU A 22 0.08 13.30 -6.31
N ALA A 23 0.92 12.90 -5.35
CA ALA A 23 1.33 11.51 -5.19
C ALA A 23 0.18 10.61 -4.70
N GLY A 24 -0.64 11.12 -3.78
CA GLY A 24 -1.68 10.34 -3.11
C GLY A 24 -3.06 10.40 -3.76
N VAL A 25 -3.33 11.38 -4.63
CA VAL A 25 -4.66 11.54 -5.28
C VAL A 25 -4.51 11.54 -6.79
N ALA A 26 -3.76 12.49 -7.37
CA ALA A 26 -3.72 12.66 -8.82
C ALA A 26 -3.15 11.41 -9.53
N VAL A 27 -2.06 10.84 -9.02
CA VAL A 27 -1.44 9.64 -9.60
C VAL A 27 -2.39 8.43 -9.55
N PRO A 28 -2.97 8.02 -8.39
CA PRO A 28 -3.94 6.93 -8.33
C PRO A 28 -5.16 7.13 -9.24
N VAL A 29 -5.72 8.35 -9.28
CA VAL A 29 -6.86 8.67 -10.15
C VAL A 29 -6.48 8.51 -11.62
N LEU A 30 -5.32 9.01 -12.02
CA LEU A 30 -4.82 8.86 -13.39
C LEU A 30 -4.62 7.37 -13.75
N PHE A 31 -4.10 6.56 -12.83
CA PHE A 31 -4.01 5.11 -13.04
C PHE A 31 -5.39 4.47 -13.25
N MET A 32 -6.39 4.80 -12.44
CA MET A 32 -7.76 4.29 -12.64
C MET A 32 -8.31 4.67 -14.01
N LEU A 33 -8.09 5.91 -14.46
CA LEU A 33 -8.54 6.38 -15.78
C LEU A 33 -7.82 5.68 -16.93
N VAL A 34 -6.52 5.42 -16.80
CA VAL A 34 -5.75 4.65 -17.80
C VAL A 34 -6.23 3.20 -17.89
N LEU A 35 -6.53 2.56 -16.75
CA LEU A 35 -7.08 1.20 -16.74
C LEU A 35 -8.45 1.14 -17.43
N LEU A 36 -9.29 2.15 -17.19
CA LEU A 36 -10.57 2.28 -17.86
C LEU A 36 -10.40 2.43 -19.39
N ALA A 37 -9.47 3.29 -19.82
CA ALA A 37 -9.19 3.49 -21.25
C ALA A 37 -8.61 2.24 -21.94
N THR A 38 -7.92 1.38 -21.19
CA THR A 38 -7.32 0.12 -21.68
C THR A 38 -8.22 -1.09 -21.49
N SER A 39 -9.46 -0.92 -21.03
CA SER A 39 -10.42 -2.01 -20.74
C SER A 39 -9.88 -3.06 -19.75
N THR A 40 -8.92 -2.69 -18.91
CA THR A 40 -8.36 -3.60 -17.90
C THR A 40 -9.28 -3.61 -16.68
N PRO A 41 -9.66 -4.80 -16.13
CA PRO A 41 -10.55 -4.85 -14.97
C PRO A 41 -9.95 -4.10 -13.77
N LEU A 42 -10.60 -3.02 -13.36
CA LEU A 42 -10.15 -2.19 -12.22
C LEU A 42 -9.94 -3.04 -10.95
N ALA A 43 -10.78 -4.05 -10.76
CA ALA A 43 -10.74 -4.96 -9.62
C ALA A 43 -9.43 -5.75 -9.50
N LEU A 44 -8.68 -5.98 -10.59
CA LEU A 44 -7.44 -6.76 -10.57
C LEU A 44 -6.19 -5.94 -10.24
N ALA A 45 -6.24 -4.62 -10.46
CA ALA A 45 -5.11 -3.72 -10.25
C ALA A 45 -5.36 -2.71 -9.11
N SER A 46 -6.47 -2.85 -8.38
CA SER A 46 -6.87 -1.85 -7.39
C SER A 46 -5.98 -1.87 -6.14
N GLY A 47 -5.47 -3.03 -5.72
CA GLY A 47 -4.59 -3.15 -4.54
C GLY A 47 -3.40 -2.18 -4.57
N PRO A 48 -2.55 -2.22 -5.61
CA PRO A 48 -1.46 -1.26 -5.79
C PRO A 48 -1.94 0.19 -5.87
N ILE A 49 -3.03 0.48 -6.59
CA ILE A 49 -3.55 1.85 -6.75
C ILE A 49 -3.99 2.44 -5.41
N PHE A 50 -4.81 1.71 -4.65
CA PHE A 50 -5.26 2.14 -3.32
C PHE A 50 -4.09 2.26 -2.36
N THR A 51 -3.13 1.35 -2.43
CA THR A 51 -1.91 1.42 -1.62
C THR A 51 -1.13 2.68 -1.92
N LEU A 52 -0.89 3.01 -3.18
CA LEU A 52 -0.19 4.24 -3.56
C LEU A 52 -0.92 5.48 -3.03
N GLY A 53 -2.26 5.49 -3.12
CA GLY A 53 -3.06 6.58 -2.57
C GLY A 53 -2.94 6.70 -1.06
N LEU A 54 -3.05 5.59 -0.32
CA LEU A 54 -2.89 5.54 1.12
C LEU A 54 -1.48 5.92 1.58
N MET A 55 -0.47 5.42 0.88
CA MET A 55 0.94 5.65 1.18
C MET A 55 1.31 7.10 0.91
N GLY A 56 0.97 7.61 -0.28
CA GLY A 56 1.22 8.99 -0.68
C GLY A 56 0.56 9.99 0.26
N VAL A 57 -0.75 9.87 0.49
CA VAL A 57 -1.45 10.76 1.43
C VAL A 57 -0.96 10.53 2.85
N GLY A 58 -0.93 9.28 3.33
CA GLY A 58 -0.66 8.95 4.73
C GLY A 58 0.75 9.31 5.19
N ILE A 59 1.79 8.89 4.45
CA ILE A 59 3.19 9.18 4.83
C ILE A 59 3.46 10.68 4.72
N ILE A 60 3.14 11.30 3.58
CA ILE A 60 3.53 12.70 3.31
C ILE A 60 2.76 13.64 4.23
N SER A 61 1.45 13.45 4.44
CA SER A 61 0.69 14.35 5.31
C SER A 61 1.03 14.16 6.79
N ALA A 62 1.29 12.94 7.28
CA ALA A 62 1.79 12.73 8.64
C ALA A 62 3.17 13.37 8.84
N ALA A 63 4.05 13.26 7.83
CA ALA A 63 5.38 13.88 7.86
C ALA A 63 5.32 15.40 7.80
N THR A 64 4.34 15.96 7.08
CA THR A 64 4.14 17.40 6.93
C THR A 64 3.52 18.02 8.19
N ALA A 65 2.50 17.36 8.73
CA ALA A 65 1.77 17.86 9.89
C ALA A 65 2.44 17.53 11.23
N GLY A 66 3.39 16.60 11.24
CA GLY A 66 4.06 16.12 12.45
C GLY A 66 3.18 15.29 13.38
N HIS A 67 1.98 14.91 12.93
CA HIS A 67 0.99 14.20 13.73
C HIS A 67 0.50 12.95 12.99
N PHE A 68 0.63 11.81 13.66
CA PHE A 68 0.15 10.51 13.18
C PHE A 68 -1.33 10.54 12.77
N TRP A 69 -2.20 11.11 13.62
CA TRP A 69 -3.64 11.10 13.39
C TRP A 69 -4.07 11.85 12.13
N ILE A 70 -3.40 12.95 11.80
CA ILE A 70 -3.71 13.73 10.59
C ILE A 70 -3.46 12.87 9.35
N GLY A 71 -2.34 12.13 9.30
CA GLY A 71 -2.05 11.24 8.19
C GLY A 71 -3.04 10.08 8.08
N VAL A 72 -3.43 9.47 9.21
CA VAL A 72 -4.43 8.38 9.21
C VAL A 72 -5.77 8.88 8.67
N VAL A 73 -6.28 10.00 9.20
CA VAL A 73 -7.59 10.53 8.81
C VAL A 73 -7.59 10.89 7.33
N LEU A 74 -6.56 11.61 6.85
CA LEU A 74 -6.48 11.99 5.45
C LEU A 74 -6.33 10.80 4.51
N ALA A 75 -5.53 9.79 4.89
CA ALA A 75 -5.39 8.58 4.11
C ALA A 75 -6.72 7.81 4.00
N LEU A 76 -7.45 7.67 5.11
CA LEU A 76 -8.76 7.00 5.12
C LEU A 76 -9.82 7.76 4.32
N VAL A 77 -9.86 9.10 4.44
CA VAL A 77 -10.75 9.94 3.62
C VAL A 77 -10.40 9.77 2.14
N ASN A 78 -9.11 9.81 1.78
CA ASN A 78 -8.67 9.59 0.41
C ASN A 78 -9.05 8.20 -0.11
N ALA A 79 -8.85 7.14 0.68
CA ALA A 79 -9.27 5.80 0.30
C ALA A 79 -10.79 5.70 0.08
N ALA A 80 -11.59 6.31 0.95
CA ALA A 80 -13.04 6.36 0.78
C ALA A 80 -13.42 7.08 -0.54
N CYS A 81 -12.81 8.23 -0.83
CA CYS A 81 -13.00 8.94 -2.09
C CYS A 81 -12.60 8.10 -3.31
N LEU A 82 -11.45 7.42 -3.26
CA LEU A 82 -10.99 6.54 -4.34
C LEU A 82 -11.91 5.33 -4.51
N ILE A 83 -12.49 4.78 -3.44
CA ILE A 83 -13.46 3.68 -3.52
C ILE A 83 -14.74 4.16 -4.21
N VAL A 84 -15.27 5.32 -3.80
CA VAL A 84 -16.47 5.91 -4.44
C VAL A 84 -16.21 6.16 -5.92
N LEU A 85 -15.04 6.73 -6.25
CA LEU A 85 -14.63 6.94 -7.63
C LEU A 85 -14.55 5.61 -8.39
N ALA A 86 -13.88 4.59 -7.85
CA ALA A 86 -13.75 3.28 -8.50
C ALA A 86 -15.13 2.64 -8.78
N HIS A 87 -16.08 2.74 -7.85
CA HIS A 87 -17.46 2.28 -8.09
C HIS A 87 -18.14 3.08 -9.20
N SER A 88 -17.96 4.40 -9.23
CA SER A 88 -18.51 5.24 -10.32
C SER A 88 -17.90 4.94 -11.69
N LEU A 89 -16.68 4.40 -11.72
CA LEU A 89 -15.98 3.93 -12.92
C LEU A 89 -16.30 2.46 -13.28
N GLY A 90 -17.23 1.82 -12.57
CA GLY A 90 -17.71 0.47 -12.89
C GLY A 90 -17.05 -0.67 -12.10
N MET A 91 -16.30 -0.38 -11.03
CA MET A 91 -15.81 -1.44 -10.13
C MET A 91 -17.00 -2.13 -9.43
N PRO A 92 -17.07 -3.47 -9.42
CA PRO A 92 -18.13 -4.20 -8.74
C PRO A 92 -18.08 -3.96 -7.22
N ALA A 93 -19.19 -4.28 -6.55
CA ALA A 93 -19.27 -4.20 -5.10
C ALA A 93 -18.18 -5.03 -4.41
N LEU A 94 -17.68 -4.52 -3.29
CA LEU A 94 -16.62 -5.14 -2.50
C LEU A 94 -17.02 -6.55 -2.04
N SER A 95 -16.21 -7.57 -2.30
CA SER A 95 -16.47 -8.95 -1.83
C SER A 95 -16.50 -9.04 -0.31
N HIS A 96 -15.55 -8.39 0.37
CA HIS A 96 -15.47 -8.34 1.84
C HIS A 96 -15.28 -6.91 2.34
N PRO A 97 -16.37 -6.13 2.53
CA PRO A 97 -16.27 -4.71 2.92
C PRO A 97 -15.60 -4.52 4.28
N ALA A 98 -15.90 -5.39 5.26
CA ALA A 98 -15.27 -5.33 6.59
C ALA A 98 -13.76 -5.61 6.54
N SER A 99 -13.33 -6.61 5.76
CA SER A 99 -11.91 -6.93 5.57
C SER A 99 -11.18 -5.81 4.83
N THR A 100 -11.83 -5.23 3.81
CA THR A 100 -11.29 -4.09 3.07
C THR A 100 -11.09 -2.89 4.00
N ALA A 101 -12.10 -2.55 4.81
CA ALA A 101 -11.99 -1.47 5.79
C ALA A 101 -10.84 -1.71 6.79
N LEU A 102 -10.72 -2.94 7.31
CA LEU A 102 -9.63 -3.33 8.21
C LEU A 102 -8.25 -3.17 7.55
N ALA A 103 -8.09 -3.66 6.32
CA ALA A 103 -6.86 -3.54 5.57
C ALA A 103 -6.48 -2.07 5.33
N MET A 104 -7.45 -1.23 4.94
CA MET A 104 -7.24 0.21 4.74
C MET A 104 -6.84 0.92 6.05
N VAL A 105 -7.46 0.57 7.19
CA VAL A 105 -7.11 1.13 8.51
C VAL A 105 -5.70 0.75 8.92
N ILE A 106 -5.35 -0.53 8.81
CA ILE A 106 -4.01 -1.02 9.18
C ILE A 106 -2.93 -0.43 8.26
N ALA A 107 -3.16 -0.40 6.95
CA ALA A 107 -2.24 0.20 5.99
C ALA A 107 -2.07 1.70 6.25
N SER A 108 -3.17 2.44 6.46
CA SER A 108 -3.14 3.88 6.80
C SER A 108 -2.35 4.13 8.08
N GLY A 109 -2.58 3.33 9.13
CA GLY A 109 -1.82 3.41 10.38
C GLY A 109 -0.33 3.15 10.17
N SER A 110 0.02 2.12 9.39
CA SER A 110 1.43 1.79 9.10
C SER A 110 2.15 2.91 8.34
N PHE A 111 1.53 3.44 7.29
CA PHE A 111 2.08 4.54 6.52
C PHE A 111 2.18 5.84 7.33
N ALA A 112 1.12 6.22 8.05
CA ALA A 112 1.13 7.41 8.88
C ALA A 112 2.15 7.32 10.03
N ALA A 113 2.38 6.12 10.60
CA ALA A 113 3.40 5.90 11.62
C ALA A 113 4.81 6.20 11.09
N ARG A 114 5.12 5.76 9.85
CA ARG A 114 6.40 6.08 9.20
C ARG A 114 6.55 7.57 8.91
N GLY A 115 5.50 8.20 8.39
CA GLY A 115 5.48 9.66 8.18
C GLY A 115 5.73 10.44 9.48
N ALA A 116 5.06 10.06 10.56
CA ALA A 116 5.23 10.67 11.88
C ALA A 116 6.66 10.46 12.43
N LEU A 117 7.28 9.30 12.17
CA LEU A 117 8.68 9.07 12.52
C LEU A 117 9.59 10.03 11.74
N PHE A 118 9.39 10.21 10.43
CA PHE A 118 10.19 11.14 9.63
C PHE A 118 10.07 12.58 10.12
N ALA A 119 8.87 13.04 10.48
CA ALA A 119 8.68 14.36 11.07
C ALA A 119 9.48 14.52 12.38
N LYS A 120 9.51 13.47 13.23
CA LYS A 120 10.26 13.50 14.49
C LYS A 120 11.77 13.47 14.29
N THR A 121 12.28 12.68 13.34
CA THR A 121 13.73 12.50 13.17
C THR A 121 14.38 13.56 12.29
N LEU A 122 13.64 14.12 11.33
CA LEU A 122 14.16 15.07 10.33
C LEU A 122 13.51 16.46 10.43
N SER A 123 12.66 16.68 11.44
CA SER A 123 11.98 17.97 11.68
C SER A 123 11.27 18.44 10.39
N HIS A 124 11.48 19.70 10.01
CA HIS A 124 10.92 20.35 8.81
C HIS A 124 11.25 19.64 7.48
N ARG A 125 12.22 18.72 7.44
CA ARG A 125 12.60 17.96 6.22
C ARG A 125 11.95 16.58 6.15
N GLY A 126 11.18 16.17 7.15
CA GLY A 126 10.56 14.85 7.20
C GLY A 126 9.72 14.53 5.96
N TRP A 127 9.03 15.51 5.39
CA TRP A 127 8.22 15.34 4.19
C TRP A 127 9.04 15.03 2.92
N LEU A 128 10.30 15.49 2.83
CA LEU A 128 11.19 15.14 1.72
C LEU A 128 11.59 13.66 1.77
N MET A 129 11.90 13.15 2.97
CA MET A 129 12.15 11.73 3.16
C MET A 129 10.89 10.91 2.82
N ALA A 130 9.71 11.37 3.27
CA ALA A 130 8.44 10.76 2.90
C ALA A 130 8.26 10.68 1.38
N LEU A 131 8.55 11.77 0.65
CA LEU A 131 8.47 11.80 -0.80
C LEU A 131 9.39 10.78 -1.45
N PHE A 132 10.67 10.69 -1.04
CA PHE A 132 11.61 9.73 -1.62
C PHE A 132 11.21 8.28 -1.35
N VAL A 133 10.73 7.98 -0.14
CA VAL A 133 10.23 6.63 0.20
C VAL A 133 9.00 6.29 -0.64
N VAL A 134 8.03 7.21 -0.73
CA VAL A 134 6.81 7.01 -1.54
C VAL A 134 7.17 6.80 -3.01
N ALA A 135 8.04 7.62 -3.58
CA ALA A 135 8.46 7.50 -4.97
C ALA A 135 9.26 6.21 -5.23
N GLY A 136 10.13 5.81 -4.30
CA GLY A 136 10.90 4.58 -4.38
C GLY A 136 10.00 3.35 -4.38
N GLU A 137 9.13 3.21 -3.37
CA GLU A 137 8.19 2.08 -3.32
C GLU A 137 7.21 2.10 -4.50
N ALA A 138 6.74 3.27 -4.93
CA ALA A 138 5.87 3.38 -6.10
C ALA A 138 6.55 2.91 -7.40
N SER A 139 7.83 3.24 -7.58
CA SER A 139 8.61 2.80 -8.74
C SER A 139 8.78 1.28 -8.75
N VAL A 140 9.01 0.67 -7.59
CA VAL A 140 9.14 -0.78 -7.46
C VAL A 140 7.81 -1.48 -7.72
N LEU A 141 6.69 -0.97 -7.18
CA LEU A 141 5.35 -1.50 -7.45
C LEU A 141 4.97 -1.37 -8.93
N LEU A 142 5.32 -0.25 -9.57
CA LEU A 142 5.11 -0.04 -10.99
C LEU A 142 5.90 -1.04 -11.82
N LEU A 143 7.18 -1.27 -11.48
CA LEU A 143 8.01 -2.24 -12.18
C LEU A 143 7.44 -3.65 -12.02
N ALA A 144 7.02 -4.02 -10.81
CA ALA A 144 6.43 -5.33 -10.53
C ALA A 144 5.09 -5.54 -11.25
N SER A 145 4.29 -4.48 -11.45
CA SER A 145 3.00 -4.56 -12.14
C SER A 145 3.14 -4.60 -13.66
N VAL A 146 4.10 -3.88 -14.23
CA VAL A 146 4.36 -3.84 -15.68
C VAL A 146 5.13 -5.08 -16.14
N PHE A 147 6.09 -5.57 -15.34
CA PHE A 147 6.91 -6.73 -15.65
C PHE A 147 6.85 -7.77 -14.53
N PRO A 148 5.78 -8.59 -14.48
CA PRO A 148 5.68 -9.68 -13.50
C PRO A 148 6.90 -10.60 -13.55
N GLY A 149 7.51 -10.88 -12.40
CA GLY A 149 8.71 -11.73 -12.29
C GLY A 149 10.05 -11.01 -12.54
N ALA A 150 10.05 -9.71 -12.87
CA ALA A 150 11.30 -8.95 -13.03
C ALA A 150 12.05 -8.71 -11.71
N LEU A 151 11.34 -8.80 -10.59
CA LEU A 151 11.89 -8.62 -9.25
C LEU A 151 11.75 -9.92 -8.44
N PRO A 152 12.75 -10.28 -7.64
CA PRO A 152 12.68 -11.49 -6.85
C PRO A 152 11.69 -11.35 -5.68
N ASP A 153 10.99 -12.43 -5.33
CA ASP A 153 9.94 -12.41 -4.31
C ASP A 153 10.43 -11.98 -2.93
N TRP A 154 11.68 -12.31 -2.57
CA TRP A 154 12.27 -11.87 -1.30
C TRP A 154 12.38 -10.34 -1.23
N PHE A 155 12.59 -9.67 -2.37
CA PHE A 155 12.66 -8.22 -2.42
C PHE A 155 11.26 -7.60 -2.32
N LEU A 156 10.26 -8.22 -2.95
CA LEU A 156 8.87 -7.81 -2.82
C LEU A 156 8.34 -8.02 -1.39
N ALA A 157 8.78 -9.08 -0.70
CA ALA A 157 8.45 -9.35 0.69
C ALA A 157 9.04 -8.33 1.67
N LEU A 158 10.01 -7.51 1.24
CA LEU A 158 10.54 -6.41 2.05
C LEU A 158 9.69 -5.14 1.94
N LEU A 159 8.79 -5.03 0.96
CA LEU A 159 8.08 -3.78 0.66
C LEU A 159 6.76 -3.67 1.41
N PRO A 160 6.61 -2.69 2.31
CA PRO A 160 5.32 -2.46 2.96
C PRO A 160 4.19 -2.07 2.00
N ALA A 161 4.48 -1.34 0.92
CA ALA A 161 3.47 -1.09 -0.10
C ALA A 161 3.04 -2.39 -0.78
N GLN A 162 3.93 -3.36 -0.96
CA GLN A 162 3.51 -4.66 -1.46
C GLN A 162 2.61 -5.39 -0.46
N TRP A 163 2.92 -5.33 0.84
CA TRP A 163 2.07 -5.93 1.88
C TRP A 163 0.66 -5.33 1.88
N ALA A 164 0.56 -4.01 1.80
CA ALA A 164 -0.73 -3.32 1.71
C ALA A 164 -1.47 -3.66 0.41
N SER A 165 -0.75 -3.76 -0.71
CA SER A 165 -1.33 -4.13 -2.00
C SER A 165 -1.93 -5.52 -1.95
N ILE A 166 -1.23 -6.50 -1.37
CA ILE A 166 -1.73 -7.86 -1.17
C ILE A 166 -2.94 -7.84 -0.24
N ALA A 167 -2.87 -7.16 0.92
CA ALA A 167 -3.96 -7.11 1.89
C ALA A 167 -5.25 -6.51 1.33
N ILE A 168 -5.12 -5.44 0.55
CA ILE A 168 -6.26 -4.75 -0.07
C ILE A 168 -6.79 -5.59 -1.23
N GLN A 169 -5.92 -6.08 -2.12
CA GLN A 169 -6.32 -6.87 -3.28
C GLN A 169 -7.05 -8.16 -2.87
N THR A 170 -6.54 -8.85 -1.85
CA THR A 170 -7.17 -10.06 -1.30
C THR A 170 -8.54 -9.76 -0.69
N ALA A 171 -8.68 -8.65 0.05
CA ALA A 171 -9.96 -8.22 0.60
C ALA A 171 -10.98 -7.78 -0.47
N LEU A 172 -10.51 -7.13 -1.54
CA LEU A 172 -11.34 -6.68 -2.65
C LEU A 172 -11.88 -7.85 -3.49
N THR A 173 -11.06 -8.87 -3.71
CA THR A 173 -11.39 -10.02 -4.58
C THR A 173 -11.92 -11.25 -3.84
N GLY A 174 -11.79 -11.29 -2.51
CA GLY A 174 -12.17 -12.45 -1.70
C GLY A 174 -11.21 -13.64 -1.80
N THR A 175 -10.00 -13.43 -2.34
CA THR A 175 -9.01 -14.50 -2.54
C THR A 175 -7.98 -14.54 -1.39
N GLY A 176 -7.69 -15.72 -0.83
CA GLY A 176 -6.49 -15.98 -0.02
C GLY A 176 -6.41 -15.39 1.40
N THR A 177 -7.02 -16.05 2.38
CA THR A 177 -7.01 -15.64 3.81
C THR A 177 -5.62 -15.69 4.47
N ALA A 178 -4.80 -16.69 4.17
CA ALA A 178 -3.48 -16.87 4.80
C ALA A 178 -2.47 -15.78 4.39
N ALA A 179 -2.41 -15.45 3.09
CA ALA A 179 -1.56 -14.37 2.59
C ALA A 179 -1.96 -13.04 3.22
N ALA A 180 -3.26 -12.73 3.29
CA ALA A 180 -3.79 -11.52 3.90
C ALA A 180 -3.42 -11.38 5.39
N MET A 181 -3.48 -12.47 6.18
CA MET A 181 -3.14 -12.41 7.60
C MET A 181 -1.67 -12.05 7.84
N SER A 182 -0.73 -12.69 7.13
CA SER A 182 0.70 -12.44 7.32
C SER A 182 1.08 -10.98 7.04
N VAL A 183 0.57 -10.41 5.94
CA VAL A 183 0.83 -9.01 5.56
C VAL A 183 0.15 -8.01 6.48
N LEU A 184 -1.05 -8.33 7.01
CA LEU A 184 -1.72 -7.49 8.01
C LEU A 184 -0.96 -7.47 9.34
N ILE A 185 -0.48 -8.63 9.78
CA ILE A 185 0.40 -8.74 10.97
C ILE A 185 1.68 -7.95 10.73
N ALA A 186 2.29 -8.04 9.56
CA ALA A 186 3.50 -7.29 9.21
C ALA A 186 3.27 -5.77 9.22
N LEU A 187 2.17 -5.30 8.63
CA LEU A 187 1.81 -3.88 8.63
C LEU A 187 1.51 -3.37 10.04
N ALA A 188 0.69 -4.08 10.81
CA ALA A 188 0.31 -3.69 12.16
C ALA A 188 1.51 -3.76 13.12
N GLY A 189 2.30 -4.82 13.03
CA GLY A 189 3.51 -5.01 13.81
C GLY A 189 4.56 -3.93 13.54
N THR A 190 4.83 -3.63 12.27
CA THR A 190 5.74 -2.52 11.92
C THR A 190 5.20 -1.16 12.34
N ALA A 191 3.89 -0.92 12.25
CA ALA A 191 3.28 0.32 12.73
C ALA A 191 3.45 0.47 14.24
N ALA A 192 3.15 -0.58 15.01
CA ALA A 192 3.25 -0.61 16.46
C ALA A 192 4.69 -0.38 16.92
N THR A 193 5.66 -1.08 16.34
CA THR A 193 7.08 -0.88 16.67
C THR A 193 7.59 0.50 16.26
N THR A 194 7.15 1.03 15.13
CA THR A 194 7.48 2.41 14.70
C THR A 194 6.97 3.44 15.70
N LEU A 195 5.70 3.33 16.12
CA LEU A 195 5.10 4.25 17.09
C LEU A 195 5.74 4.09 18.48
N LEU A 196 6.04 2.85 18.90
CA LEU A 196 6.73 2.55 20.14
C LEU A 196 8.13 3.16 20.16
N ALA A 197 8.92 2.93 19.10
CA ALA A 197 10.25 3.51 18.91
C ALA A 197 10.20 5.04 18.92
N ALA A 198 9.20 5.62 18.24
CA ALA A 198 8.97 7.06 18.20
C ALA A 198 8.52 7.67 19.54
N ARG A 199 7.97 6.87 20.47
CA ARG A 199 7.54 7.32 21.80
C ARG A 199 8.58 7.08 22.90
N LEU A 200 9.24 5.91 22.91
CA LEU A 200 10.07 5.47 24.04
C LEU A 200 11.56 5.75 23.89
N TRP A 201 12.12 5.84 22.68
CA TRP A 201 13.57 5.87 22.50
C TRP A 201 14.04 6.87 21.44
N LEU A 202 13.90 8.15 21.75
CA LEU A 202 14.30 9.28 20.88
C LEU A 202 15.82 9.46 20.68
N HIS A 203 16.69 8.73 21.40
CA HIS A 203 18.10 9.11 21.46
C HIS A 203 19.16 8.10 21.01
N ARG A 204 18.88 6.80 20.84
CA ARG A 204 19.96 5.90 20.36
C ARG A 204 19.59 4.82 19.33
N TRP A 205 18.35 4.33 19.24
CA TRP A 205 18.08 3.14 18.40
C TRP A 205 16.69 3.04 17.71
N PRO A 206 15.94 4.12 17.42
CA PRO A 206 14.59 3.98 16.87
C PRO A 206 14.57 3.24 15.52
N TYR A 207 15.56 3.52 14.66
CA TYR A 207 15.70 2.84 13.37
C TYR A 207 16.13 1.39 13.51
N LEU A 208 16.97 1.05 14.50
CA LEU A 208 17.40 -0.34 14.69
C LEU A 208 16.22 -1.23 15.09
N LEU A 209 15.38 -0.77 16.02
CA LEU A 209 14.16 -1.51 16.42
C LEU A 209 13.14 -1.61 15.29
N MET A 210 12.94 -0.52 14.55
CA MET A 210 12.06 -0.52 13.39
C MET A 210 12.57 -1.49 12.32
N PHE A 211 13.87 -1.48 12.04
CA PHE A 211 14.50 -2.29 11.00
C PHE A 211 14.53 -3.78 11.38
N THR A 212 14.79 -4.12 12.64
CA THR A 212 14.71 -5.51 13.10
C THR A 212 13.28 -6.05 13.05
N ALA A 213 12.30 -5.26 13.49
CA ALA A 213 10.89 -5.62 13.36
C ALA A 213 10.47 -5.77 11.90
N TRP A 214 10.91 -4.84 11.04
CA TRP A 214 10.65 -4.89 9.60
C TRP A 214 11.25 -6.13 8.95
N LEU A 215 12.53 -6.46 9.19
CA LEU A 215 13.17 -7.67 8.66
C LEU A 215 12.49 -8.94 9.17
N GLY A 216 12.20 -9.03 10.48
CA GLY A 216 11.54 -10.19 11.05
C GLY A 216 10.13 -10.40 10.49
N LEU A 217 9.36 -9.33 10.31
CA LEU A 217 8.03 -9.37 9.71
C LEU A 217 8.08 -9.59 8.20
N SER A 218 9.14 -9.13 7.52
CA SER A 218 9.39 -9.46 6.11
C SER A 218 9.67 -10.94 5.92
N ALA A 219 10.42 -11.56 6.84
CA ALA A 219 10.63 -13.00 6.85
C ALA A 219 9.31 -13.75 7.07
N LEU A 220 8.47 -13.29 8.00
CA LEU A 220 7.13 -13.82 8.18
C LEU A 220 6.33 -13.74 6.87
N VAL A 221 6.30 -12.58 6.21
CA VAL A 221 5.63 -12.41 4.92
C VAL A 221 6.22 -13.39 3.90
N TYR A 222 7.53 -13.39 3.69
CA TYR A 222 8.18 -14.24 2.70
C TYR A 222 7.86 -15.74 2.86
N PHE A 223 7.82 -16.25 4.10
CA PHE A 223 7.57 -17.68 4.35
C PHE A 223 6.09 -18.04 4.48
N TRP A 224 5.20 -17.10 4.82
CA TRP A 224 3.78 -17.38 5.10
C TRP A 224 2.79 -16.74 4.12
N THR A 225 3.23 -15.83 3.25
CA THR A 225 2.50 -15.58 2.00
C THR A 225 2.71 -16.81 1.15
N ALA A 226 1.66 -17.62 1.02
CA ALA A 226 1.72 -18.89 0.30
C ALA A 226 2.50 -18.73 -1.02
N PRO A 227 3.55 -19.53 -1.26
CA PRO A 227 3.99 -19.78 -2.62
C PRO A 227 2.76 -20.28 -3.37
N THR A 228 2.44 -19.70 -4.52
CA THR A 228 1.67 -20.45 -5.52
C THR A 228 2.51 -21.69 -5.80
N ALA A 229 2.10 -22.83 -5.23
CA ALA A 229 2.73 -24.09 -5.56
C ALA A 229 2.70 -24.21 -7.10
N PRO A 230 3.83 -24.55 -7.75
CA PRO A 230 3.86 -24.74 -9.19
C PRO A 230 2.91 -25.90 -9.52
N GLY A 231 1.72 -25.58 -10.02
CA GLY A 231 0.66 -26.55 -10.29
C GLY A 231 -0.78 -26.05 -10.10
N ALA A 232 -1.03 -24.97 -9.36
CA ALA A 232 -2.39 -24.45 -9.17
C ALA A 232 -2.97 -23.82 -10.46
N ASP A 233 -2.12 -23.24 -11.31
CA ASP A 233 -2.52 -22.72 -12.64
C ASP A 233 -2.88 -23.84 -13.62
N LEU A 234 -2.43 -25.08 -13.39
CA LEU A 234 -2.81 -26.23 -14.22
C LEU A 234 -4.20 -26.77 -13.83
N ALA A 235 -4.64 -26.61 -12.59
CA ALA A 235 -5.96 -27.05 -12.15
C ALA A 235 -7.07 -26.08 -12.60
N PHE A 236 -6.80 -24.77 -12.61
CA PHE A 236 -7.77 -23.75 -13.06
C PHE A 236 -8.00 -23.79 -14.58
N ASN A 237 -6.97 -24.11 -15.36
CA ASN A 237 -7.08 -24.29 -16.81
C ASN A 237 -7.71 -25.65 -17.20
N ALA A 238 -7.51 -26.71 -16.40
CA ALA A 238 -8.13 -28.01 -16.65
C ALA A 238 -9.65 -28.01 -16.37
N SER A 239 -10.14 -27.28 -15.38
CA SER A 239 -11.58 -27.16 -15.11
C SER A 239 -12.31 -26.30 -16.15
N ALA A 240 -11.62 -25.30 -16.73
CA ALA A 240 -12.18 -24.44 -17.78
C ALA A 240 -12.28 -25.18 -19.14
N ALA A 241 -11.35 -26.08 -19.45
CA ALA A 241 -11.40 -26.91 -20.66
C ALA A 241 -12.47 -28.02 -20.60
N ALA A 242 -12.89 -28.45 -19.40
CA ALA A 242 -13.87 -29.51 -19.21
C ALA A 242 -15.34 -29.07 -19.29
N GLN A 243 -15.62 -27.77 -19.43
CA GLN A 243 -17.00 -27.22 -19.45
C GLN A 243 -17.43 -26.61 -20.79
N ALA A 244 -16.66 -26.80 -21.87
CA ALA A 244 -17.18 -26.54 -23.21
C ALA A 244 -18.06 -27.73 -23.65
N PRO A 245 -19.36 -27.54 -23.98
CA PRO A 245 -20.16 -28.63 -24.55
C PRO A 245 -19.60 -29.02 -25.93
N PRO A 246 -19.65 -30.30 -26.31
CA PRO A 246 -19.20 -30.72 -27.63
C PRO A 246 -20.11 -30.10 -28.70
N ILE A 247 -19.53 -29.34 -29.62
CA ILE A 247 -20.19 -28.99 -30.88
C ILE A 247 -20.34 -30.31 -31.65
N VAL A 248 -21.55 -30.87 -31.63
CA VAL A 248 -21.94 -31.98 -32.50
C VAL A 248 -22.05 -31.43 -33.91
N MET A 249 -20.98 -31.59 -34.70
CA MET A 249 -21.03 -31.42 -36.14
C MET A 249 -21.37 -32.78 -36.75
N ALA A 250 -22.66 -33.11 -36.80
CA ALA A 250 -23.16 -34.23 -37.59
C ALA A 250 -23.25 -33.76 -39.05
N LEU A 251 -22.26 -34.16 -39.86
CA LEU A 251 -22.34 -34.20 -41.31
C LEU A 251 -22.09 -35.66 -41.72
N HIS A 252 -23.17 -36.36 -42.07
CA HIS A 252 -23.29 -37.31 -43.18
C HIS A 252 -24.68 -37.97 -43.15
#